data_AF-A0A395IIT7-F1
#
_entry.id   AF-A0A395IIT7-F1
#
_cell.length_a   1.000
_cell.length_b   1.000
_cell.length_c   1.000
_cell.angle_alpha   90.00
_cell.angle_beta   90.00
_cell.angle_gamma   90.00
#
_symmetry.space_group_name_H-M   'P 1'
#
loop_
_entity.id
_entity.type
_entity.pdbx_description
1 polymer ?
#
loop_
_entity_poly.entity_id
_entity_poly.type
_entity_poly.pdbx_seq_one_letter_code
_entity_poly.pdbx_strand_id
1 'polypeptide(L)'
;MLFSTITALKIVDDHSGYKLPWDPLQWLGEQGTVYHDIHHQSWGATTNYSQVYTTFWDHFLGTVSQKSQEEIEGLYKKGRDAAEKAKKVN
;
A
#
# COMPACT_ATOMS: atom_id res chain seq x y z
N MET A 1 -21.48 3.27 -15.29
CA MET A 1 -21.10 4.59 -14.76
C MET A 1 -20.74 4.51 -13.30
N LEU A 2 -21.70 4.36 -12.37
CA LEU A 2 -21.44 4.33 -10.91
C LEU A 2 -20.26 3.43 -10.48
N PHE A 3 -20.21 2.17 -10.93
CA PHE A 3 -19.11 1.23 -10.64
C PHE A 3 -17.74 1.84 -11.01
N SER A 4 -17.58 2.29 -12.25
CA SER A 4 -16.33 2.90 -12.74
C SER A 4 -15.95 4.18 -11.97
N THR A 5 -16.93 4.97 -11.53
CA THR A 5 -16.70 6.15 -10.69
C THR A 5 -16.17 5.76 -9.31
N ILE A 6 -16.76 4.75 -8.66
CA ILE A 6 -16.29 4.22 -7.37
C ILE A 6 -14.89 3.64 -7.52
N THR A 7 -14.61 2.88 -8.59
CA THR A 7 -13.28 2.37 -8.91
C THR A 7 -12.25 3.49 -9.04
N ALA A 8 -12.56 4.57 -9.78
CA ALA A 8 -11.65 5.70 -9.95
C ALA A 8 -11.36 6.41 -8.63
N LEU A 9 -12.39 6.63 -7.79
CA LEU A 9 -12.23 7.22 -6.45
C LEU A 9 -11.33 6.35 -5.56
N LYS A 10 -11.53 5.03 -5.56
CA LYS A 10 -10.73 4.09 -4.76
C LYS A 10 -9.27 4.01 -5.21
N ILE A 11 -9.02 4.04 -6.53
CA ILE A 11 -7.64 4.13 -7.06
C ILE A 11 -6.95 5.40 -6.58
N VAL A 12 -7.65 6.55 -6.57
CA VAL A 12 -7.09 7.82 -6.06
C VAL A 12 -6.82 7.74 -4.55
N ASP A 13 -7.76 7.22 -3.76
CA ASP A 13 -7.58 7.00 -2.32
C ASP A 13 -6.31 6.18 -2.05
N ASP A 14 -6.22 4.99 -2.67
CA ASP A 14 -5.12 4.01 -2.52
C ASP A 14 -3.71 4.54 -2.80
N HIS A 15 -3.58 5.61 -3.58
CA HIS A 15 -2.29 6.16 -4.01
C HIS A 15 -2.02 7.59 -3.49
N SER A 16 -3.05 8.31 -3.03
CA SER A 16 -2.91 9.73 -2.66
C SER A 16 -2.24 9.97 -1.30
N GLY A 17 -2.30 8.97 -0.40
CA GLY A 17 -1.80 9.09 0.97
C GLY A 17 -2.71 9.92 1.90
N TYR A 18 -3.88 10.36 1.43
CA TYR A 18 -4.81 11.11 2.28
C TYR A 18 -5.45 10.21 3.35
N LYS A 19 -5.63 10.78 4.54
CA LYS A 19 -6.46 10.21 5.61
C LYS A 19 -7.46 11.28 6.02
N LEU A 20 -8.57 11.33 5.31
CA LEU A 20 -9.61 12.33 5.55
C LEU A 20 -10.38 11.99 6.84
N PRO A 21 -10.82 13.00 7.62
CA PRO A 21 -11.76 12.75 8.71
C PRO A 21 -13.07 12.21 8.11
N TRP A 22 -13.49 11.02 8.55
CA TRP A 22 -14.67 10.30 8.05
C TRP A 22 -14.56 9.78 6.60
N ASP A 23 -13.43 9.16 6.24
CA ASP A 23 -13.26 8.51 4.93
C ASP A 23 -14.03 7.17 4.80
N PRO A 24 -15.14 7.10 4.03
CA PRO A 24 -15.94 5.88 3.91
C PRO A 24 -15.25 4.77 3.10
N LEU A 25 -14.22 5.09 2.31
CA LEU A 25 -13.45 4.09 1.54
C LEU A 25 -12.52 3.28 2.46
N GLN A 26 -12.08 3.90 3.56
CA GLN A 26 -11.20 3.27 4.57
C GLN A 26 -11.95 2.68 5.78
N TRP A 27 -13.29 2.80 5.87
CA TRP A 27 -14.07 2.19 6.97
C TRP A 27 -14.05 0.65 6.99
N LEU A 28 -13.68 0.00 5.89
CA LEU A 28 -13.65 -1.46 5.74
C LEU A 28 -12.33 -2.10 6.20
N GLY A 29 -11.48 -1.39 6.95
CA GLY A 29 -10.29 -1.95 7.61
C GLY A 29 -8.98 -1.59 6.91
N GLU A 30 -8.16 -2.60 6.57
CA GLU A 30 -6.78 -2.48 6.06
C GLU A 30 -6.70 -1.98 4.59
N GLN A 31 -7.52 -1.00 4.26
CA GLN A 31 -7.75 -0.51 2.89
C GLN A 31 -6.94 0.73 2.53
N GLY A 32 -6.07 1.23 3.41
CA GLY A 32 -5.30 2.46 3.21
C GLY A 32 -4.00 2.30 2.42
N THR A 33 -3.45 3.43 1.98
CA THR A 33 -2.29 3.52 1.05
C THR A 33 -1.03 2.76 1.49
N VAL A 34 -0.76 2.62 2.79
CA VAL A 34 0.40 1.87 3.28
C VAL A 34 0.32 0.39 2.90
N TYR A 35 -0.88 -0.19 2.90
CA TYR A 35 -1.10 -1.57 2.47
C TYR A 35 -0.80 -1.73 0.97
N HIS A 36 -1.21 -0.75 0.17
CA HIS A 36 -0.94 -0.70 -1.27
C HIS A 36 0.54 -0.45 -1.60
N ASP A 37 1.19 0.50 -0.93
CA ASP A 37 2.58 0.87 -1.20
C ASP A 37 3.52 -0.31 -0.93
N ILE A 38 3.30 -1.08 0.16
CA ILE A 38 4.04 -2.32 0.44
C ILE A 38 4.03 -3.28 -0.76
N HIS A 39 2.90 -3.43 -1.46
CA HIS A 39 2.81 -4.27 -2.66
C HIS A 39 3.70 -3.75 -3.81
N HIS A 40 3.80 -2.44 -4.00
CA HIS A 40 4.68 -1.86 -5.03
C HIS A 40 6.18 -1.93 -4.70
N GLN A 41 6.54 -2.14 -3.43
CA GLN A 41 7.93 -2.30 -3.04
C GLN A 41 8.49 -3.67 -3.45
N SER A 42 9.72 -3.71 -3.95
CA SER A 42 10.38 -4.95 -4.38
C SER A 42 10.52 -6.03 -3.29
N TRP A 43 10.42 -5.63 -2.02
CA TRP A 43 10.44 -6.50 -0.85
C TRP A 43 9.04 -6.90 -0.32
N GLY A 44 7.97 -6.38 -0.92
CA GLY A 44 6.57 -6.65 -0.57
C GLY A 44 5.67 -7.07 -1.75
N ALA A 45 6.19 -7.07 -3.00
CA ALA A 45 5.49 -7.48 -4.22
C ALA A 45 4.90 -8.90 -4.25
N THR A 46 5.22 -9.74 -3.25
CA THR A 46 4.61 -11.06 -3.06
C THR A 46 3.51 -11.10 -1.99
N THR A 47 3.02 -9.94 -1.56
CA THR A 47 1.98 -9.76 -0.52
C THR A 47 0.97 -8.71 -0.95
N ASN A 48 -0.16 -8.60 -0.24
CA ASN A 48 -1.12 -7.50 -0.33
C ASN A 48 -1.78 -7.31 -1.72
N TYR A 49 -2.20 -8.41 -2.36
CA TYR A 49 -2.65 -8.44 -3.75
C TYR A 49 -4.07 -7.88 -4.02
N SER A 50 -4.95 -7.82 -3.00
CA SER A 50 -6.42 -7.70 -3.18
C SER A 50 -7.07 -6.43 -2.60
N GLN A 51 -6.26 -5.49 -2.15
CA GLN A 51 -6.71 -4.26 -1.45
C GLN A 51 -7.45 -3.23 -2.35
N VAL A 52 -7.34 -3.35 -3.68
CA VAL A 52 -8.07 -2.50 -4.65
C VAL A 52 -9.57 -2.39 -4.33
N TYR A 53 -10.18 -3.47 -3.83
CA TYR A 53 -11.56 -3.41 -3.33
C TYR A 53 -11.77 -3.96 -1.91
N THR A 54 -10.92 -4.84 -1.34
CA THR A 54 -11.39 -5.62 -0.17
C THR A 54 -10.40 -6.18 0.87
N THR A 55 -9.11 -6.44 0.59
CA THR A 55 -8.19 -7.31 1.40
C THR A 55 -8.63 -8.76 1.63
N PHE A 56 -9.92 -9.11 1.46
CA PHE A 56 -10.49 -10.43 1.80
C PHE A 56 -9.67 -11.61 1.26
N TRP A 57 -9.22 -11.55 0.00
CA TRP A 57 -8.46 -12.63 -0.60
C TRP A 57 -7.06 -12.76 0.01
N ASP A 58 -6.44 -11.68 0.49
CA ASP A 58 -5.17 -11.75 1.20
C ASP A 58 -5.30 -12.42 2.56
N HIS A 59 -6.39 -12.13 3.31
CA HIS A 59 -6.67 -12.84 4.56
C HIS A 59 -7.03 -14.32 4.30
N PHE A 60 -7.80 -14.61 3.26
CA PHE A 60 -8.22 -15.98 2.92
C PHE A 60 -7.08 -16.86 2.40
N LEU A 61 -6.15 -16.28 1.62
CA LEU A 61 -5.01 -16.99 1.03
C LEU A 61 -3.70 -16.86 1.84
N GLY A 62 -3.71 -16.07 2.92
CA GLY A 62 -2.54 -15.87 3.78
C GLY A 62 -1.45 -14.98 3.17
N THR A 63 -1.81 -14.07 2.25
CA THR A 63 -0.87 -13.19 1.53
C THR A 63 -0.79 -11.76 2.10
N VAL A 64 -1.38 -11.49 3.26
CA VAL A 64 -1.15 -10.23 4.00
C VAL A 64 0.32 -10.15 4.43
N SER A 65 0.95 -8.98 4.26
CA SER A 65 2.31 -8.72 4.75
C SER A 65 2.41 -8.95 6.26
N GLN A 66 3.28 -9.88 6.65
CA GLN A 66 3.56 -10.20 8.06
C GLN A 66 4.70 -9.37 8.67
N LYS A 67 5.19 -8.34 7.96
CA LYS A 67 6.30 -7.50 8.42
C LYS A 67 5.82 -6.55 9.51
N SER A 68 6.59 -6.42 10.57
CA SER A 68 6.38 -5.41 11.60
C SER A 68 6.61 -3.99 11.06
N GLN A 69 6.04 -3.00 11.74
CA GLN A 69 6.23 -1.58 11.42
C GLN A 69 7.72 -1.18 11.40
N GLU A 70 8.52 -1.70 12.32
CA GLU A 70 9.97 -1.45 12.41
C GLU A 70 10.73 -2.01 11.19
N GLU A 71 10.41 -3.24 10.76
CA GLU A 71 10.98 -3.83 9.55
C GLU A 71 10.63 -3.01 8.30
N ILE A 72 9.36 -2.60 8.18
CA ILE A 72 8.85 -1.78 7.08
C ILE A 72 9.60 -0.45 7.01
N GLU A 73 9.72 0.27 8.14
CA GLU A 73 10.46 1.54 8.22
C GLU A 73 11.95 1.37 7.89
N GLY A 74 12.58 0.29 8.36
CA GLY A 74 13.96 -0.07 8.04
C GLY A 74 14.18 -0.35 6.54
N LEU A 75 13.25 -1.04 5.89
CA LEU A 75 13.29 -1.31 4.45
C LEU A 75 13.12 -0.04 3.61
N TYR A 76 12.16 0.83 3.97
CA TYR A 76 12.03 2.15 3.33
C TYR A 76 13.27 3.02 3.51
N LYS A 77 13.88 3.02 4.72
CA LYS A 77 15.13 3.75 4.97
C LYS A 77 16.25 3.24 4.06
N LYS A 78 16.45 1.92 3.98
CA LYS A 78 17.45 1.29 3.10
C LYS A 78 17.22 1.66 1.63
N GLY A 79 15.97 1.74 1.17
CA GLY A 79 15.62 2.21 -0.18
C GLY A 79 16.04 3.66 -0.43
N ARG A 80 15.72 4.57 0.51
CA ARG A 80 16.13 5.98 0.44
C ARG A 80 17.66 6.14 0.44
N ASP A 81 18.35 5.46 1.35
CA ASP A 81 19.81 5.53 1.48
C ASP A 81 20.51 5.03 0.20
N ALA A 82 19.97 3.98 -0.44
CA ALA A 82 20.47 3.49 -1.72
C ALA A 82 20.26 4.49 -2.88
N ALA A 83 19.08 5.13 -2.95
CA ALA A 83 18.79 6.16 -3.95
C ALA A 83 19.68 7.40 -3.78
N GLU A 84 19.90 7.86 -2.54
CA GLU A 84 20.83 8.97 -2.25
C GLU A 84 22.29 8.62 -2.56
N LYS A 85 22.70 7.36 -2.35
CA LYS A 85 24.04 6.91 -2.77
C LYS A 85 24.17 6.92 -4.30
N ALA A 86 23.16 6.46 -5.03
CA ALA A 86 23.17 6.44 -6.49
C ALA A 86 23.29 7.85 -7.10
N LYS A 87 22.61 8.85 -6.51
CA LYS A 87 22.72 10.26 -6.90
C LYS A 87 24.13 10.86 -6.76
N LYS A 88 24.98 10.30 -5.89
CA LYS A 88 26.35 10.79 -5.62
C LYS A 88 27.44 10.10 -6.46
N VAL A 89 27.06 9.14 -7.30
CA VAL A 89 27.97 8.37 -8.16
C VAL A 89 27.84 8.80 -9.64
N ASN A 90 26.81 9.59 -9.96
CA ASN A 90 26.64 10.33 -11.22
C ASN A 90 27.05 11.79 -11.03
#